data_AF-A0A953CTP0-F1
#
_entry.id   AF-A0A953CTP0-F1
#
_cell.length_a   1.000
_cell.length_b   1.000
_cell.length_c   1.000
_cell.angle_alpha   90.00
_cell.angle_beta   90.00
_cell.angle_gamma   90.00
#
_symmetry.space_group_name_H-M   'P 1'
#
loop_
_entity.id
_entity.type
_entity.pdbx_description
1 polymer ?
#
loop_
_entity_poly.entity_id
_entity_poly.type
_entity_poly.pdbx_seq_one_letter_code
_entity_poly.pdbx_strand_id
1 'polypeptide(L)'
;MKFSRLNQLLATLFLATVTQHAFAYTTIKCGGNATKWSGNNYTVRASSVGFPVGSWRDALSSVVSHWNGNPSNLSFSVVWNEPGVAANNNENEAWWEANNGPNIGTYPAVTYVWFKGDCTLKEADIIFNNSVAYHYTTNKASLWPYGGASRPFQTTAMHEFGHAAGLAHTANTYNIMGSDWTHIHANGATATAYSGEDANNGLVAVYGLWAGGPNDLAVSHWRYIGSSGEYSTHGRTRIFNTSNVELTKVAGTAEPVYRVSKGQTIKLEMTYENLGKTSPMTAKVGYYLSTNDTISTGDRFLGEGTVTLYRGFPDTTNNTFLVIPSDLVSGQNYWIGAIIDYNGAFAERSETNNATYIGIRVN
;
A
#
# COMPACT_ATOMS: atom_id res chain seq x y z
N MET A 1 67.38 10.25 25.42
CA MET A 1 66.72 10.35 24.10
C MET A 1 65.25 10.01 24.26
N LYS A 2 64.38 11.03 24.31
CA LYS A 2 62.92 10.89 24.37
C LYS A 2 62.39 11.07 22.94
N PHE A 3 61.72 10.06 22.39
CA PHE A 3 60.93 10.23 21.17
C PHE A 3 59.45 10.35 21.58
N SER A 4 58.85 11.51 21.29
CA SER A 4 57.42 11.77 21.48
C SER A 4 56.61 11.13 20.35
N ARG A 5 55.57 10.36 20.70
CA ARG A 5 54.56 9.90 19.74
C ARG A 5 53.55 11.03 19.48
N LEU A 6 53.51 11.50 18.24
CA LEU A 6 52.51 12.43 17.73
C LEU A 6 51.30 11.60 17.26
N ASN A 7 50.18 11.67 17.98
CA ASN A 7 48.91 11.09 17.56
C ASN A 7 48.31 11.96 16.44
N GLN A 8 48.33 11.50 15.19
CA GLN A 8 47.49 12.05 14.14
C GLN A 8 46.11 11.38 14.22
N LEU A 9 45.08 12.16 14.59
CA LEU A 9 43.69 11.80 14.39
C LEU A 9 43.43 11.71 12.87
N LEU A 10 43.17 10.50 12.36
CA LEU A 10 42.49 10.34 11.08
C LEU A 10 41.00 10.64 11.30
N ALA A 11 40.55 11.80 10.83
CA ALA A 11 39.13 12.05 10.61
C ALA A 11 38.71 11.32 9.32
N THR A 12 38.07 10.16 9.46
CA THR A 12 37.40 9.47 8.36
C THR A 12 36.13 10.24 8.01
N LEU A 13 36.20 11.00 6.92
CA LEU A 13 35.05 11.60 6.26
C LEU A 13 34.19 10.46 5.67
N PHE A 14 33.12 10.06 6.37
CA PHE A 14 32.09 9.21 5.79
C PHE A 14 31.34 10.03 4.73
N LEU A 15 31.76 9.93 3.46
CA LEU A 15 30.87 10.24 2.34
C LEU A 15 29.76 9.17 2.36
N ALA A 16 28.60 9.51 2.91
CA ALA A 16 27.38 8.76 2.67
C ALA A 16 27.11 8.83 1.16
N THR A 17 27.39 7.74 0.45
CA THR A 17 26.94 7.57 -0.92
C THR A 17 25.42 7.51 -0.89
N VAL A 18 24.75 8.61 -1.20
CA VAL A 18 23.33 8.61 -1.54
C VAL A 18 23.23 7.86 -2.86
N THR A 19 23.01 6.56 -2.80
CA THR A 19 22.60 5.80 -3.98
C THR A 19 21.27 6.38 -4.42
N GLN A 20 21.24 7.05 -5.59
CA GLN A 20 19.99 7.31 -6.28
C GLN A 20 19.34 5.96 -6.52
N HIS A 21 18.30 5.64 -5.76
CA HIS A 21 17.52 4.43 -6.00
C HIS A 21 16.77 4.64 -7.32
N ALA A 22 17.06 3.80 -8.32
CA ALA A 22 16.32 3.81 -9.59
C ALA A 22 14.87 3.38 -9.32
N PHE A 23 13.91 4.30 -9.48
CA PHE A 23 12.50 4.14 -9.11
C PHE A 23 11.90 2.79 -9.55
N ALA A 24 11.07 2.18 -8.70
CA ALA A 24 10.48 0.87 -8.97
C ALA A 24 9.30 0.94 -9.98
N TYR A 25 8.50 2.00 -9.93
CA TYR A 25 7.29 2.13 -10.74
C TYR A 25 7.55 1.91 -12.23
N THR A 26 6.57 1.31 -12.88
CA THR A 26 6.55 1.18 -14.34
C THR A 26 5.38 1.95 -14.94
N THR A 27 5.48 2.29 -16.22
CA THR A 27 4.46 3.04 -16.95
C THR A 27 4.19 2.33 -18.26
N ILE A 28 2.94 2.38 -18.72
CA ILE A 28 2.59 1.92 -20.06
C ILE A 28 3.38 2.76 -21.05
N LYS A 29 4.13 2.10 -21.94
CA LYS A 29 5.01 2.74 -22.91
C LYS A 29 4.41 2.70 -24.31
N CYS A 30 4.55 3.80 -25.05
CA CYS A 30 4.29 3.87 -26.48
C CYS A 30 5.43 4.65 -27.14
N GLY A 31 6.08 4.03 -28.13
CA GLY A 31 7.32 4.57 -28.72
C GLY A 31 8.46 4.78 -27.71
N GLY A 32 8.50 4.00 -26.62
CA GLY A 32 9.50 4.11 -25.54
C GLY A 32 9.19 5.17 -24.47
N ASN A 33 8.22 6.04 -24.70
CA ASN A 33 7.83 7.11 -23.76
C ASN A 33 6.68 6.67 -22.87
N ALA A 34 6.64 7.20 -21.64
CA ALA A 34 5.48 7.00 -20.75
C ALA A 34 4.23 7.61 -21.38
N THR A 35 3.13 6.87 -21.36
CA THR A 35 1.84 7.35 -21.85
C THR A 35 1.09 8.11 -20.76
N LYS A 36 0.31 9.10 -21.17
CA LYS A 36 -0.50 9.94 -20.28
C LYS A 36 -1.67 10.55 -21.02
N TRP A 37 -2.66 11.01 -20.26
CA TRP A 37 -3.73 11.87 -20.76
C TRP A 37 -3.18 13.23 -21.22
N SER A 38 -3.85 13.86 -22.19
CA SER A 38 -3.49 15.22 -22.63
C SER A 38 -3.69 16.27 -21.54
N GLY A 39 -4.57 15.99 -20.57
CA GLY A 39 -4.77 16.78 -19.37
C GLY A 39 -4.51 15.96 -18.12
N ASN A 40 -4.79 16.55 -16.96
CA ASN A 40 -4.64 15.88 -15.67
C ASN A 40 -5.99 15.49 -15.05
N ASN A 41 -7.02 15.34 -15.88
CA ASN A 41 -8.35 14.90 -15.44
C ASN A 41 -8.74 13.68 -16.26
N TYR A 42 -9.06 12.60 -15.56
CA TYR A 42 -9.63 11.40 -16.14
C TYR A 42 -11.04 11.22 -15.57
N THR A 43 -12.02 11.06 -16.45
CA THR A 43 -13.43 10.87 -16.07
C THR A 43 -13.84 9.48 -16.51
N VAL A 44 -14.21 8.63 -15.56
CA VAL A 44 -14.79 7.30 -15.82
C VAL A 44 -16.31 7.38 -15.83
N ARG A 45 -16.95 6.63 -16.72
CA ARG A 45 -18.40 6.55 -16.91
C ARG A 45 -18.85 5.19 -16.42
N ALA A 46 -19.40 5.14 -15.21
CA ALA A 46 -19.78 3.90 -14.58
C ALA A 46 -21.17 3.44 -15.04
N SER A 47 -21.23 2.21 -15.56
CA SER A 47 -22.45 1.56 -16.06
C SER A 47 -23.60 1.64 -15.07
N SER A 48 -24.78 2.03 -15.56
CA SER A 48 -26.04 2.03 -14.78
C SER A 48 -26.45 0.64 -14.28
N VAL A 49 -26.13 -0.41 -15.05
CA VAL A 49 -26.41 -1.82 -14.70
C VAL A 49 -25.39 -2.33 -13.70
N GLY A 50 -24.13 -1.98 -13.90
CA GLY A 50 -23.01 -2.46 -13.10
C GLY A 50 -22.85 -1.78 -11.74
N PHE A 51 -23.14 -0.48 -11.70
CA PHE A 51 -22.95 0.36 -10.52
C PHE A 51 -24.21 1.19 -10.24
N PRO A 52 -25.38 0.54 -10.00
CA PRO A 52 -26.56 1.25 -9.52
C PRO A 52 -26.28 1.89 -8.15
N VAL A 53 -27.17 2.79 -7.70
CA VAL A 53 -27.04 3.38 -6.35
C VAL A 53 -27.01 2.27 -5.30
N GLY A 54 -25.96 2.25 -4.47
CA GLY A 54 -25.74 1.22 -3.45
C GLY A 54 -24.26 0.87 -3.28
N SER A 55 -23.98 -0.22 -2.56
CA SER A 55 -22.65 -0.51 -2.02
C SER A 55 -21.54 -0.66 -3.06
N TRP A 56 -21.84 -1.16 -4.26
CA TRP A 56 -20.84 -1.26 -5.35
C TRP A 56 -20.45 0.12 -5.89
N ARG A 57 -21.42 1.02 -6.03
CA ARG A 57 -21.17 2.42 -6.39
C ARG A 57 -20.39 3.13 -5.29
N ASP A 58 -20.73 2.91 -4.03
CA ASP A 58 -20.02 3.51 -2.90
C ASP A 58 -18.56 3.02 -2.83
N ALA A 59 -18.33 1.73 -3.08
CA ALA A 59 -16.99 1.16 -3.16
C ALA A 59 -16.19 1.75 -4.32
N LEU A 60 -16.76 1.90 -5.53
CA LEU A 60 -16.08 2.54 -6.64
C LEU A 60 -15.83 4.05 -6.36
N SER A 61 -16.75 4.72 -5.68
CA SER A 61 -16.56 6.10 -5.22
C SER A 61 -15.38 6.23 -4.26
N SER A 62 -15.20 5.24 -3.36
CA SER A 62 -14.04 5.21 -2.46
C SER A 62 -12.73 5.05 -3.22
N VAL A 63 -12.69 4.25 -4.30
CA VAL A 63 -11.50 4.08 -5.16
C VAL A 63 -11.10 5.41 -5.79
N VAL A 64 -12.06 6.15 -6.36
CA VAL A 64 -11.83 7.51 -6.90
C VAL A 64 -11.31 8.44 -5.82
N SER A 65 -11.90 8.40 -4.62
CA SER A 65 -11.43 9.20 -3.48
C SER A 65 -9.99 8.84 -3.13
N HIS A 66 -9.66 7.56 -2.95
CA HIS A 66 -8.31 7.11 -2.58
C HIS A 66 -7.27 7.57 -3.60
N TRP A 67 -7.51 7.39 -4.90
CA TRP A 67 -6.64 7.94 -5.93
C TRP A 67 -6.54 9.46 -5.84
N ASN A 68 -7.62 10.21 -5.64
CA ASN A 68 -7.61 11.67 -5.62
C ASN A 68 -6.86 12.35 -4.47
N GLY A 69 -6.33 11.62 -3.50
CA GLY A 69 -5.35 12.20 -2.58
C GLY A 69 -3.96 11.60 -2.70
N ASN A 70 -3.65 11.00 -3.85
CA ASN A 70 -2.27 10.88 -4.30
C ASN A 70 -1.68 12.30 -4.52
N PRO A 71 -0.34 12.45 -4.46
CA PRO A 71 0.30 13.77 -4.52
C PRO A 71 0.56 14.29 -5.95
N SER A 72 0.09 13.61 -6.99
CA SER A 72 0.22 14.06 -8.39
C SER A 72 -0.88 15.04 -8.79
N ASN A 73 -0.70 15.70 -9.93
CA ASN A 73 -1.75 16.56 -10.49
C ASN A 73 -2.91 15.77 -11.12
N LEU A 74 -2.82 14.46 -11.29
CA LEU A 74 -3.91 13.66 -11.87
C LEU A 74 -5.09 13.61 -10.91
N SER A 75 -6.28 13.95 -11.42
CA SER A 75 -7.55 13.75 -10.75
C SER A 75 -8.44 12.79 -11.53
N PHE A 76 -9.16 11.97 -10.77
CA PHE A 76 -10.20 11.07 -11.23
C PHE A 76 -11.56 11.66 -10.91
N SER A 77 -12.50 11.52 -11.82
CA SER A 77 -13.92 11.78 -11.54
C SER A 77 -14.77 10.68 -12.13
N VAL A 78 -16.01 10.57 -11.67
CA VAL A 78 -16.93 9.53 -12.12
C VAL A 78 -18.27 10.14 -12.50
N VAL A 79 -18.73 9.80 -13.70
CA VAL A 79 -20.10 10.04 -14.16
C VAL A 79 -20.86 8.74 -13.98
N TRP A 80 -22.02 8.83 -13.35
CA TRP A 80 -22.86 7.68 -13.04
C TRP A 80 -24.00 7.51 -14.04
N ASN A 81 -24.61 6.33 -14.00
CA ASN A 81 -25.79 5.98 -14.77
C ASN A 81 -25.52 5.93 -16.28
N GLU A 82 -24.35 5.46 -16.68
CA GLU A 82 -24.05 5.28 -18.10
C GLU A 82 -24.99 4.21 -18.71
N PRO A 83 -25.86 4.56 -19.68
CA PRO A 83 -26.87 3.64 -20.22
C PRO A 83 -26.29 2.55 -21.13
N GLY A 84 -25.14 2.77 -21.77
CA GLY A 84 -24.52 1.80 -22.68
C GLY A 84 -23.02 1.74 -22.46
N VAL A 85 -22.43 0.56 -22.62
CA VAL A 85 -20.97 0.39 -22.52
C VAL A 85 -20.47 -0.42 -23.71
N ALA A 86 -19.30 -0.07 -24.22
CA ALA A 86 -18.64 -0.76 -25.31
C ALA A 86 -17.14 -0.42 -25.33
N ALA A 87 -16.30 -1.43 -25.51
CA ALA A 87 -14.87 -1.22 -25.67
C ALA A 87 -14.54 -0.37 -26.91
N ASN A 88 -13.58 0.56 -26.79
CA ASN A 88 -13.06 1.40 -27.88
C ASN A 88 -14.12 2.30 -28.54
N ASN A 89 -14.96 2.96 -27.74
CA ASN A 89 -16.05 3.83 -28.19
C ASN A 89 -15.78 5.34 -27.98
N ASN A 90 -14.57 5.71 -27.54
CA ASN A 90 -14.12 7.05 -27.12
C ASN A 90 -14.68 7.54 -25.78
N GLU A 91 -15.30 6.68 -24.99
CA GLU A 91 -15.70 6.97 -23.62
C GLU A 91 -14.90 6.09 -22.66
N ASN A 92 -14.45 6.64 -21.53
CA ASN A 92 -13.77 5.82 -20.53
C ASN A 92 -14.82 5.18 -19.65
N GLU A 93 -15.06 3.88 -19.78
CA GLU A 93 -16.19 3.24 -19.13
C GLU A 93 -15.76 2.26 -18.04
N ALA A 94 -16.64 2.04 -17.05
CA ALA A 94 -16.46 0.97 -16.06
C ALA A 94 -17.71 0.10 -15.96
N TRP A 95 -17.56 -1.21 -16.18
CA TRP A 95 -18.67 -2.15 -16.16
C TRP A 95 -18.28 -3.55 -15.70
N TRP A 96 -19.29 -4.42 -15.62
CA TRP A 96 -19.13 -5.82 -15.29
C TRP A 96 -19.43 -6.68 -16.50
N GLU A 97 -18.60 -7.70 -16.72
CA GLU A 97 -18.77 -8.66 -17.80
C GLU A 97 -18.75 -10.09 -17.25
N ALA A 98 -19.48 -10.99 -17.91
CA ALA A 98 -19.50 -12.40 -17.54
C ALA A 98 -18.15 -13.07 -17.84
N ASN A 99 -17.81 -14.12 -17.08
CA ASN A 99 -16.62 -14.90 -17.36
C ASN A 99 -16.64 -15.48 -18.78
N ASN A 100 -15.49 -15.47 -19.45
CA ASN A 100 -15.32 -15.72 -20.89
C ASN A 100 -16.03 -14.71 -21.81
N GLY A 101 -16.37 -13.55 -21.28
CA GLY A 101 -16.86 -12.44 -22.08
C GLY A 101 -15.82 -11.95 -23.10
N PRO A 102 -16.26 -11.28 -24.16
CA PRO A 102 -15.41 -10.90 -25.30
C PRO A 102 -14.26 -9.95 -24.91
N ASN A 103 -14.41 -9.19 -23.83
CA ASN A 103 -13.42 -8.24 -23.37
C ASN A 103 -12.67 -8.75 -22.13
N ILE A 104 -13.35 -9.38 -21.17
CA ILE A 104 -12.75 -9.78 -19.89
C ILE A 104 -12.00 -11.12 -19.95
N GLY A 105 -12.37 -12.00 -20.89
CA GLY A 105 -11.83 -13.36 -20.93
C GLY A 105 -11.99 -14.07 -19.58
N THR A 106 -10.89 -14.56 -19.00
CA THR A 106 -10.87 -15.23 -17.69
C THR A 106 -10.21 -14.39 -16.59
N TYR A 107 -9.85 -13.13 -16.88
CA TYR A 107 -9.19 -12.26 -15.91
C TYR A 107 -10.18 -11.82 -14.82
N PRO A 108 -9.71 -11.55 -13.60
CA PRO A 108 -10.57 -11.01 -12.56
C PRO A 108 -11.06 -9.59 -12.90
N ALA A 109 -10.15 -8.76 -13.38
CA ALA A 109 -10.45 -7.46 -13.95
C ALA A 109 -9.44 -7.18 -15.07
N VAL A 110 -9.76 -6.22 -15.95
CA VAL A 110 -8.84 -5.74 -16.99
C VAL A 110 -9.09 -4.28 -17.28
N THR A 111 -8.02 -3.57 -17.59
CA THR A 111 -8.08 -2.23 -18.16
C THR A 111 -7.54 -2.25 -19.58
N TYR A 112 -8.38 -1.86 -20.54
CA TYR A 112 -7.92 -1.61 -21.90
C TYR A 112 -7.62 -0.14 -22.08
N VAL A 113 -6.52 0.17 -22.75
CA VAL A 113 -6.14 1.55 -23.08
C VAL A 113 -5.96 1.70 -24.58
N TRP A 114 -6.45 2.80 -25.12
CA TRP A 114 -6.25 3.20 -26.51
C TRP A 114 -5.54 4.53 -26.58
N PHE A 115 -4.80 4.71 -27.67
CA PHE A 115 -3.93 5.86 -27.87
C PHE A 115 -4.37 6.66 -29.10
N LYS A 116 -4.10 7.95 -29.05
CA LYS A 116 -4.01 8.79 -30.26
C LYS A 116 -2.75 8.40 -31.03
N GLY A 117 -2.65 8.86 -32.29
CA GLY A 117 -1.47 8.61 -33.13
C GLY A 117 -0.15 9.16 -32.57
N ASP A 118 -0.21 10.07 -31.59
CA ASP A 118 0.93 10.65 -30.88
C ASP A 118 1.23 9.98 -29.53
N CYS A 119 0.68 8.78 -29.28
CA CYS A 119 0.82 8.02 -28.03
C CYS A 119 0.15 8.64 -26.79
N THR A 120 -0.63 9.72 -26.93
CA THR A 120 -1.47 10.23 -25.82
C THR A 120 -2.62 9.27 -25.54
N LEU A 121 -2.93 9.03 -24.26
CA LEU A 121 -4.12 8.26 -23.87
C LEU A 121 -5.38 8.92 -24.43
N LYS A 122 -6.18 8.10 -25.09
CA LYS A 122 -7.44 8.49 -25.76
C LYS A 122 -8.64 7.96 -24.99
N GLU A 123 -8.54 6.73 -24.51
CA GLU A 123 -9.61 5.99 -23.87
C GLU A 123 -9.02 4.94 -22.93
N ALA A 124 -9.67 4.73 -21.79
CA ALA A 124 -9.34 3.65 -20.88
C ALA A 124 -10.60 3.06 -20.24
N ASP A 125 -10.84 1.78 -20.53
CA ASP A 125 -12.01 1.02 -20.10
C ASP A 125 -11.66 0.01 -19.04
N ILE A 126 -12.44 -0.03 -17.97
CA ILE A 126 -12.21 -0.87 -16.80
C ILE A 126 -13.35 -1.89 -16.68
N ILE A 127 -12.98 -3.16 -16.76
CA ILE A 127 -13.95 -4.25 -16.84
C ILE A 127 -13.71 -5.22 -15.69
N PHE A 128 -14.77 -5.51 -14.94
CA PHE A 128 -14.74 -6.45 -13.82
C PHE A 128 -15.46 -7.75 -14.17
N ASN A 129 -14.87 -8.89 -13.84
CA ASN A 129 -15.48 -10.20 -14.05
C ASN A 129 -16.52 -10.49 -12.96
N ASN A 130 -17.80 -10.53 -13.33
CA ASN A 130 -18.89 -10.73 -12.37
C ASN A 130 -18.97 -12.14 -11.77
N SER A 131 -18.14 -13.08 -12.24
CA SER A 131 -18.08 -14.45 -11.70
C SER A 131 -17.04 -14.60 -10.59
N VAL A 132 -16.19 -13.60 -10.38
CA VAL A 132 -15.27 -13.57 -9.23
C VAL A 132 -16.05 -13.23 -7.97
N ALA A 133 -15.75 -13.94 -6.88
CA ALA A 133 -16.35 -13.72 -5.57
C ALA A 133 -15.84 -12.43 -4.91
N TYR A 134 -16.15 -11.28 -5.51
CA TYR A 134 -15.82 -9.96 -4.98
C TYR A 134 -16.68 -9.61 -3.77
N HIS A 135 -16.16 -8.70 -2.94
CA HIS A 135 -16.98 -7.98 -1.96
C HIS A 135 -16.59 -6.51 -1.92
N TYR A 136 -17.60 -5.64 -1.83
CA TYR A 136 -17.48 -4.19 -1.66
C TYR A 136 -17.08 -3.73 -0.24
N THR A 137 -16.94 -4.66 0.71
CA THR A 137 -16.78 -4.32 2.13
C THR A 137 -15.33 -4.03 2.48
N THR A 138 -15.13 -3.18 3.47
CA THR A 138 -13.84 -3.03 4.14
C THR A 138 -13.74 -3.90 5.39
N ASN A 139 -14.76 -4.71 5.70
CA ASN A 139 -14.67 -5.67 6.80
C ASN A 139 -13.58 -6.71 6.50
N LYS A 140 -12.49 -6.62 7.25
CA LYS A 140 -11.29 -7.44 7.14
C LYS A 140 -11.61 -8.94 7.14
N ALA A 141 -12.50 -9.40 8.02
CA ALA A 141 -12.82 -10.82 8.18
C ALA A 141 -13.53 -11.43 6.95
N SER A 142 -14.07 -10.60 6.05
CA SER A 142 -14.71 -11.06 4.81
C SER A 142 -13.72 -11.26 3.66
N LEU A 143 -12.49 -10.74 3.78
CA LEU A 143 -11.55 -10.62 2.65
C LEU A 143 -10.47 -11.71 2.68
N TRP A 144 -10.13 -12.27 1.51
CA TRP A 144 -9.08 -13.29 1.32
C TRP A 144 -7.76 -13.02 2.06
N PRO A 145 -7.21 -11.79 2.08
CA PRO A 145 -5.91 -11.53 2.71
C PRO A 145 -5.91 -11.74 4.23
N TYR A 146 -7.09 -11.84 4.83
CA TYR A 146 -7.31 -12.02 6.26
C TYR A 146 -8.17 -13.25 6.58
N GLY A 147 -8.20 -14.23 5.65
CA GLY A 147 -8.89 -15.52 5.84
C GLY A 147 -10.38 -15.54 5.51
N GLY A 148 -10.92 -14.45 4.97
CA GLY A 148 -12.29 -14.40 4.47
C GLY A 148 -12.48 -15.10 3.12
N ALA A 149 -13.71 -15.09 2.61
CA ALA A 149 -14.10 -15.83 1.40
C ALA A 149 -14.09 -14.99 0.12
N SER A 150 -13.87 -13.67 0.21
CA SER A 150 -14.05 -12.76 -0.93
C SER A 150 -12.79 -12.02 -1.35
N ARG A 151 -12.67 -11.76 -2.65
CA ARG A 151 -11.68 -10.83 -3.20
C ARG A 151 -12.06 -9.39 -2.85
N PRO A 152 -11.16 -8.57 -2.31
CA PRO A 152 -11.42 -7.14 -2.10
C PRO A 152 -11.64 -6.44 -3.43
N PHE A 153 -12.85 -5.93 -3.68
CA PHE A 153 -13.16 -5.18 -4.90
C PHE A 153 -12.33 -3.91 -4.99
N GLN A 154 -12.23 -3.16 -3.88
CA GLN A 154 -11.55 -1.87 -3.88
C GLN A 154 -10.07 -1.97 -4.26
N THR A 155 -9.32 -2.97 -3.81
CA THR A 155 -7.90 -3.10 -4.22
C THR A 155 -7.77 -3.46 -5.70
N THR A 156 -8.65 -4.33 -6.20
CA THR A 156 -8.66 -4.68 -7.62
C THR A 156 -9.04 -3.47 -8.48
N ALA A 157 -10.06 -2.72 -8.10
CA ALA A 157 -10.41 -1.48 -8.79
C ALA A 157 -9.31 -0.43 -8.68
N MET A 158 -8.62 -0.31 -7.54
CA MET A 158 -7.45 0.58 -7.42
C MET A 158 -6.37 0.21 -8.44
N HIS A 159 -6.05 -1.08 -8.61
CA HIS A 159 -5.10 -1.58 -9.61
C HIS A 159 -5.49 -1.19 -11.03
N GLU A 160 -6.73 -1.48 -11.43
CA GLU A 160 -7.23 -1.13 -12.77
C GLU A 160 -7.23 0.38 -13.04
N PHE A 161 -7.60 1.19 -12.05
CA PHE A 161 -7.50 2.65 -12.17
C PHE A 161 -6.05 3.12 -12.34
N GLY A 162 -5.06 2.38 -11.81
CA GLY A 162 -3.64 2.63 -12.06
C GLY A 162 -3.28 2.45 -13.53
N HIS A 163 -3.80 1.41 -14.20
CA HIS A 163 -3.64 1.24 -15.64
C HIS A 163 -4.32 2.35 -16.44
N ALA A 164 -5.53 2.74 -16.06
CA ALA A 164 -6.23 3.87 -16.68
C ALA A 164 -5.46 5.20 -16.52
N ALA A 165 -4.61 5.29 -15.50
CA ALA A 165 -3.71 6.41 -15.29
C ALA A 165 -2.40 6.33 -16.09
N GLY A 166 -2.12 5.22 -16.78
CA GLY A 166 -0.88 5.01 -17.52
C GLY A 166 0.22 4.28 -16.75
N LEU A 167 -0.08 3.70 -15.58
CA LEU A 167 0.86 2.82 -14.87
C LEU A 167 0.83 1.42 -15.47
N ALA A 168 1.99 0.76 -15.49
CA ALA A 168 2.10 -0.66 -15.82
C ALA A 168 2.36 -1.45 -14.53
N HIS A 169 2.43 -2.78 -14.65
CA HIS A 169 2.73 -3.65 -13.51
C HIS A 169 4.14 -3.39 -12.96
N THR A 170 4.27 -3.40 -11.63
CA THR A 170 5.57 -3.31 -10.96
C THR A 170 5.86 -4.61 -10.20
N ALA A 171 6.97 -5.27 -10.55
CA ALA A 171 7.30 -6.60 -10.05
C ALA A 171 8.21 -6.64 -8.82
N ASN A 172 8.87 -5.54 -8.46
CA ASN A 172 10.08 -5.57 -7.61
C ASN A 172 9.95 -4.85 -6.26
N THR A 173 8.76 -4.36 -5.92
CA THR A 173 8.49 -3.67 -4.65
C THR A 173 7.08 -3.96 -4.15
N TYR A 174 6.77 -3.59 -2.92
CA TYR A 174 5.41 -3.68 -2.39
C TYR A 174 4.56 -2.57 -3.02
N ASN A 175 3.55 -2.93 -3.82
CA ASN A 175 2.79 -1.93 -4.58
C ASN A 175 1.43 -2.43 -5.06
N ILE A 176 0.51 -1.51 -5.36
CA ILE A 176 -0.83 -1.82 -5.85
C ILE A 176 -0.84 -2.41 -7.28
N MET A 177 0.15 -2.07 -8.11
CA MET A 177 0.31 -2.58 -9.49
C MET A 177 0.95 -3.99 -9.55
N GLY A 178 1.09 -4.65 -8.40
CA GLY A 178 1.44 -6.05 -8.25
C GLY A 178 0.23 -6.89 -7.86
N SER A 179 0.40 -7.81 -6.91
CA SER A 179 -0.70 -8.59 -6.34
C SER A 179 -1.60 -7.70 -5.49
N ASP A 180 -2.59 -7.06 -6.13
CA ASP A 180 -3.43 -6.01 -5.57
C ASP A 180 -4.12 -6.40 -4.26
N TRP A 181 -4.61 -7.63 -4.14
CA TRP A 181 -5.40 -8.06 -2.98
C TRP A 181 -4.59 -8.06 -1.68
N THR A 182 -3.26 -8.12 -1.74
CA THR A 182 -2.39 -8.03 -0.56
C THR A 182 -1.71 -6.68 -0.39
N HIS A 183 -2.02 -5.69 -1.25
CA HIS A 183 -1.67 -4.30 -1.05
C HIS A 183 -2.85 -3.57 -0.38
N ILE A 184 -2.95 -3.75 0.94
CA ILE A 184 -4.10 -3.33 1.72
C ILE A 184 -3.66 -2.96 3.14
N HIS A 185 -4.18 -1.84 3.64
CA HIS A 185 -3.89 -1.37 4.99
C HIS A 185 -4.93 -1.92 5.98
N ALA A 186 -4.52 -2.32 7.19
CA ALA A 186 -5.47 -2.68 8.24
C ALA A 186 -5.04 -2.22 9.64
N ASN A 187 -6.04 -1.75 10.37
CA ASN A 187 -6.04 -1.52 11.81
C ASN A 187 -7.44 -1.85 12.35
N GLY A 188 -7.54 -2.75 13.32
CA GLY A 188 -8.81 -3.26 13.79
C GLY A 188 -9.56 -4.09 12.74
N ALA A 189 -10.89 -3.99 12.74
CA ALA A 189 -11.77 -4.78 11.86
C ALA A 189 -11.81 -4.31 10.39
N THR A 190 -11.12 -3.22 10.06
CA THR A 190 -11.19 -2.59 8.74
C THR A 190 -9.91 -2.85 7.94
N ALA A 191 -10.09 -3.22 6.67
CA ALA A 191 -9.04 -3.30 5.67
C ALA A 191 -9.36 -2.33 4.52
N THR A 192 -8.48 -1.38 4.28
CA THR A 192 -8.68 -0.23 3.40
C THR A 192 -7.71 -0.28 2.23
N ALA A 193 -8.24 -0.13 1.01
CA ALA A 193 -7.43 -0.03 -0.19
C ALA A 193 -6.78 1.36 -0.30
N TYR A 194 -5.62 1.42 -0.93
CA TYR A 194 -4.87 2.65 -1.16
C TYR A 194 -3.89 2.44 -2.33
N SER A 195 -3.39 3.52 -2.92
CA SER A 195 -2.55 3.47 -4.12
C SER A 195 -1.13 3.03 -3.82
N GLY A 196 -0.63 3.32 -2.62
CA GLY A 196 0.73 2.95 -2.21
C GLY A 196 1.79 3.86 -2.81
N GLU A 197 3.00 3.78 -2.24
CA GLU A 197 4.02 4.78 -2.56
C GLU A 197 4.58 4.66 -3.99
N ASP A 198 4.76 3.42 -4.46
CA ASP A 198 5.27 3.18 -5.82
C ASP A 198 4.37 3.83 -6.89
N ALA A 199 3.06 3.60 -6.81
CA ALA A 199 2.11 4.14 -7.76
C ALA A 199 1.97 5.66 -7.64
N ASN A 200 1.96 6.21 -6.41
CA ASN A 200 1.93 7.65 -6.18
C ASN A 200 3.15 8.34 -6.80
N ASN A 201 4.33 7.74 -6.65
CA ASN A 201 5.55 8.24 -7.27
C ASN A 201 5.50 8.13 -8.81
N GLY A 202 4.99 7.03 -9.35
CA GLY A 202 4.77 6.86 -10.78
C GLY A 202 3.84 7.94 -11.36
N LEU A 203 2.72 8.24 -10.70
CA LEU A 203 1.82 9.30 -11.15
C LEU A 203 2.46 10.69 -11.06
N VAL A 204 3.26 10.97 -10.04
CA VAL A 204 4.00 12.23 -9.99
C VAL A 204 5.02 12.33 -11.11
N ALA A 205 5.68 11.24 -11.49
CA ALA A 205 6.61 11.26 -12.62
C ALA A 205 5.90 11.54 -13.96
N VAL A 206 4.65 11.09 -14.10
CA VAL A 206 3.87 11.22 -15.36
C VAL A 206 3.08 12.54 -15.44
N TYR A 207 2.48 12.97 -14.33
CA TYR A 207 1.56 14.11 -14.25
C TYR A 207 2.12 15.31 -13.48
N GLY A 208 3.31 15.17 -12.91
CA GLY A 208 3.92 16.18 -12.04
C GLY A 208 3.35 16.16 -10.63
N LEU A 209 4.13 16.69 -9.69
CA LEU A 209 3.71 16.88 -8.30
C LEU A 209 2.67 18.00 -8.21
N TRP A 210 1.60 17.75 -7.46
CA TRP A 210 0.65 18.79 -7.11
C TRP A 210 1.14 19.57 -5.89
N ALA A 211 1.46 20.85 -6.08
CA ALA A 211 1.97 21.71 -5.00
C ALA A 211 1.00 21.82 -3.81
N GLY A 212 -0.31 21.75 -4.08
CA GLY A 212 -1.37 21.73 -3.08
C GLY A 212 -1.63 20.35 -2.46
N GLY A 213 -0.91 19.30 -2.89
CA GLY A 213 -1.11 17.92 -2.43
C GLY A 213 -0.96 17.75 -0.91
N PRO A 214 -1.54 16.69 -0.34
CA PRO A 214 -1.41 16.43 1.08
C PRO A 214 -0.05 15.81 1.42
N ASN A 215 0.35 15.89 2.69
CA ASN A 215 1.26 14.91 3.27
C ASN A 215 0.45 13.68 3.68
N ASP A 216 1.05 12.50 3.65
CA ASP A 216 0.41 11.26 4.05
C ASP A 216 1.49 10.22 4.28
N LEU A 217 1.62 9.75 5.50
CA LEU A 217 2.48 8.68 5.95
C LEU A 217 1.62 7.44 6.15
N ALA A 218 2.24 6.26 6.06
CA ALA A 218 1.53 5.04 6.34
C ALA A 218 2.47 3.97 6.88
N VAL A 219 1.88 3.01 7.59
CA VAL A 219 2.56 1.80 8.03
C VAL A 219 1.71 0.58 7.69
N SER A 220 2.33 -0.45 7.12
CA SER A 220 1.68 -1.69 6.69
C SER A 220 2.35 -2.91 7.31
N HIS A 221 1.52 -3.88 7.70
CA HIS A 221 1.96 -5.23 8.07
C HIS A 221 2.09 -6.19 6.86
N TRP A 222 2.21 -5.63 5.65
CA TRP A 222 2.57 -6.33 4.43
C TRP A 222 3.92 -5.87 3.92
N ARG A 223 4.61 -6.73 3.17
CA ARG A 223 5.91 -6.46 2.55
C ARG A 223 6.05 -7.20 1.22
N TYR A 224 6.99 -6.74 0.41
CA TYR A 224 7.44 -7.43 -0.79
C TYR A 224 8.13 -8.77 -0.45
N ILE A 225 7.86 -9.83 -1.22
CA ILE A 225 8.47 -11.16 -1.02
C ILE A 225 9.06 -11.78 -2.28
N GLY A 226 8.82 -11.20 -3.46
CA GLY A 226 9.22 -11.75 -4.75
C GLY A 226 8.24 -11.34 -5.84
N SER A 227 8.28 -12.01 -6.99
CA SER A 227 7.39 -11.72 -8.13
C SER A 227 6.74 -12.97 -8.71
N SER A 228 5.62 -12.77 -9.41
CA SER A 228 4.96 -13.77 -10.25
C SER A 228 4.66 -13.13 -11.60
N GLY A 229 5.48 -13.44 -12.61
CA GLY A 229 5.45 -12.72 -13.88
C GLY A 229 5.77 -11.23 -13.67
N GLU A 230 4.88 -10.37 -14.12
CA GLU A 230 5.02 -8.91 -14.03
C GLU A 230 4.56 -8.33 -12.68
N TYR A 231 3.92 -9.15 -11.84
CA TYR A 231 3.35 -8.70 -10.58
C TYR A 231 4.33 -8.92 -9.44
N SER A 232 4.46 -7.94 -8.54
CA SER A 232 5.06 -8.20 -7.24
C SER A 232 4.12 -9.09 -6.41
N THR A 233 4.73 -9.87 -5.53
CA THR A 233 4.02 -10.71 -4.56
C THR A 233 4.32 -10.21 -3.17
N HIS A 234 3.32 -10.30 -2.29
CA HIS A 234 3.40 -9.76 -0.94
C HIS A 234 3.12 -10.81 0.11
N GLY A 235 3.67 -10.57 1.29
CA GLY A 235 3.54 -11.43 2.45
C GLY A 235 3.56 -10.58 3.71
N ARG A 236 3.20 -11.19 4.83
CA ARG A 236 3.10 -10.48 6.11
C ARG A 236 4.48 -10.08 6.63
N THR A 237 4.54 -8.94 7.30
CA THR A 237 5.71 -8.55 8.09
C THR A 237 5.87 -9.50 9.29
N ARG A 238 7.07 -9.48 9.87
CA ARG A 238 7.54 -10.55 10.76
C ARG A 238 8.01 -10.05 12.12
N ILE A 239 8.14 -10.98 13.06
CA ILE A 239 8.82 -10.76 14.33
C ILE A 239 10.01 -11.70 14.41
N PHE A 240 11.17 -11.18 14.81
CA PHE A 240 12.41 -11.94 14.95
C PHE A 240 12.92 -11.90 16.40
N ASN A 241 13.83 -12.82 16.73
CA ASN A 241 14.70 -12.66 17.88
C ASN A 241 15.86 -11.68 17.57
N THR A 242 16.68 -11.40 18.58
CA THR A 242 17.86 -10.53 18.46
C THR A 242 18.95 -11.05 17.51
N SER A 243 18.88 -12.33 17.13
CA SER A 243 19.79 -12.99 16.19
C SER A 243 19.22 -13.04 14.75
N ASN A 244 18.19 -12.25 14.44
CA ASN A 244 17.51 -12.21 13.13
C ASN A 244 16.86 -13.53 12.69
N VAL A 245 16.52 -14.41 13.63
CA VAL A 245 15.72 -15.60 13.32
C VAL A 245 14.24 -15.28 13.55
N GLU A 246 13.42 -15.52 12.53
CA GLU A 246 11.97 -15.32 12.61
C GLU A 246 11.39 -16.21 13.71
N LEU A 247 10.54 -15.65 14.57
CA LEU A 247 9.93 -16.39 15.67
C LEU A 247 8.89 -17.40 15.15
N THR A 248 8.66 -18.45 15.92
CA THR A 248 7.65 -19.46 15.57
C THR A 248 6.24 -18.90 15.67
N LYS A 249 5.41 -19.19 14.67
CA LYS A 249 3.99 -18.81 14.63
C LYS A 249 3.11 -19.85 15.32
N VAL A 250 1.96 -19.42 15.81
CA VAL A 250 0.84 -20.30 16.15
C VAL A 250 0.24 -20.79 14.82
N ALA A 251 0.06 -22.11 14.70
CA ALA A 251 -0.53 -22.70 13.49
C ALA A 251 -2.05 -22.49 13.44
N GLY A 252 -2.61 -22.45 12.22
CA GLY A 252 -4.06 -22.41 12.00
C GLY A 252 -4.74 -21.06 12.29
N THR A 253 -3.98 -19.99 12.49
CA THR A 253 -4.54 -18.63 12.63
C THR A 253 -4.70 -17.98 11.26
N ALA A 254 -5.78 -17.19 11.08
CA ALA A 254 -6.04 -16.46 9.83
C ALA A 254 -4.96 -15.40 9.53
N GLU A 255 -4.43 -14.77 10.59
CA GLU A 255 -3.32 -13.82 10.54
C GLU A 255 -2.13 -14.37 11.34
N PRO A 256 -0.89 -13.95 11.06
CA PRO A 256 0.27 -14.40 11.84
C PRO A 256 0.16 -14.01 13.31
N VAL A 257 0.31 -15.02 14.19
CA VAL A 257 0.43 -14.82 15.64
C VAL A 257 1.76 -15.45 16.08
N TYR A 258 2.70 -14.65 16.57
CA TYR A 258 4.04 -15.11 16.95
C TYR A 258 4.10 -15.53 18.42
N ARG A 259 4.77 -16.66 18.71
CA ARG A 259 5.03 -17.10 20.08
C ARG A 259 6.15 -16.27 20.68
N VAL A 260 5.89 -15.67 21.84
CA VAL A 260 6.85 -14.86 22.60
C VAL A 260 6.88 -15.25 24.06
N SER A 261 7.98 -14.96 24.73
CA SER A 261 8.15 -15.12 26.18
C SER A 261 8.09 -13.77 26.88
N LYS A 262 7.64 -13.77 28.14
CA LYS A 262 7.68 -12.60 29.03
C LYS A 262 9.11 -12.10 29.20
N GLY A 263 9.33 -10.80 29.09
CA GLY A 263 10.66 -10.18 29.16
C GLY A 263 11.54 -10.43 27.92
N GLN A 264 11.06 -11.11 26.89
CA GLN A 264 11.84 -11.37 25.68
C GLN A 264 12.07 -10.07 24.90
N THR A 265 13.29 -9.85 24.43
CA THR A 265 13.58 -8.83 23.41
C THR A 265 13.29 -9.41 22.02
N ILE A 266 12.47 -8.70 21.25
CA ILE A 266 12.10 -9.03 19.88
C ILE A 266 12.56 -7.92 18.92
N LYS A 267 12.64 -8.27 17.63
CA LYS A 267 12.79 -7.32 16.53
C LYS A 267 11.49 -7.29 15.71
N LEU A 268 10.87 -6.12 15.59
CA LEU A 268 9.62 -5.91 14.86
C LEU A 268 9.89 -5.43 13.43
N GLU A 269 9.35 -6.12 12.43
CA GLU A 269 9.35 -5.69 11.03
C GLU A 269 8.05 -4.99 10.66
N MET A 270 8.17 -3.85 9.99
CA MET A 270 7.06 -3.09 9.43
C MET A 270 7.47 -2.50 8.09
N THR A 271 6.50 -2.21 7.24
CA THR A 271 6.69 -1.46 6.00
C THR A 271 6.15 -0.06 6.18
N TYR A 272 6.98 0.96 5.99
CA TYR A 272 6.60 2.36 6.10
C TYR A 272 6.59 3.01 4.73
N GLU A 273 5.64 3.91 4.50
CA GLU A 273 5.43 4.56 3.20
C GLU A 273 5.24 6.07 3.39
N ASN A 274 5.75 6.87 2.46
CA ASN A 274 5.46 8.31 2.37
C ASN A 274 4.62 8.55 1.13
N LEU A 275 3.30 8.46 1.29
CA LEU A 275 2.29 8.60 0.24
C LEU A 275 2.05 10.06 -0.17
N GLY A 276 2.66 11.02 0.52
CA GLY A 276 2.41 12.45 0.39
C GLY A 276 3.33 13.21 -0.56
N LYS A 277 3.17 14.54 -0.60
CA LYS A 277 3.97 15.42 -1.47
C LYS A 277 5.38 15.70 -0.96
N THR A 278 5.55 15.83 0.36
CA THR A 278 6.80 16.28 0.97
C THR A 278 7.79 15.13 1.00
N SER A 279 9.03 15.36 0.59
CA SER A 279 10.06 14.32 0.60
C SER A 279 11.46 14.93 0.75
N PRO A 280 12.32 14.39 1.64
CA PRO A 280 12.00 13.37 2.63
C PRO A 280 11.09 13.89 3.75
N MET A 281 10.44 12.97 4.45
CA MET A 281 9.75 13.22 5.73
C MET A 281 10.39 12.39 6.83
N THR A 282 10.74 13.02 7.95
CA THR A 282 11.26 12.33 9.14
C THR A 282 10.20 12.36 10.23
N ALA A 283 9.64 11.20 10.55
CA ALA A 283 8.55 11.05 11.50
C ALA A 283 8.96 10.16 12.68
N LYS A 284 8.40 10.46 13.86
CA LYS A 284 8.50 9.57 15.01
C LYS A 284 7.54 8.39 14.84
N VAL A 285 7.92 7.22 15.33
CA VAL A 285 7.07 6.03 15.36
C VAL A 285 6.93 5.58 16.81
N GLY A 286 5.70 5.45 17.28
CA GLY A 286 5.39 4.87 18.59
C GLY A 286 5.07 3.39 18.45
N TYR A 287 5.57 2.56 19.37
CA TYR A 287 5.30 1.13 19.41
C TYR A 287 4.45 0.79 20.62
N TYR A 288 3.42 -0.02 20.41
CA TYR A 288 2.37 -0.26 21.40
C TYR A 288 2.03 -1.74 21.52
N LEU A 289 1.58 -2.13 22.71
CA LEU A 289 0.97 -3.43 22.99
C LEU A 289 -0.51 -3.24 23.30
N SER A 290 -1.36 -3.83 22.48
CA SER A 290 -2.81 -3.84 22.62
C SER A 290 -3.37 -5.20 23.02
N THR A 291 -4.56 -5.16 23.60
CA THR A 291 -5.39 -6.35 23.92
C THR A 291 -6.34 -6.74 22.79
N ASN A 292 -6.36 -5.97 21.71
CA ASN A 292 -7.12 -6.24 20.50
C ASN A 292 -6.31 -5.81 19.26
N ASP A 293 -6.86 -5.99 18.07
CA ASP A 293 -6.21 -5.69 16.80
C ASP A 293 -6.32 -4.21 16.38
N THR A 294 -6.84 -3.32 17.23
CA THR A 294 -6.89 -1.88 17.01
C THR A 294 -5.79 -1.19 17.80
N ILE A 295 -4.78 -0.71 17.09
CA ILE A 295 -3.65 0.01 17.67
C ILE A 295 -3.97 1.49 17.76
N SER A 296 -3.79 2.04 18.96
CA SER A 296 -4.03 3.43 19.30
C SER A 296 -3.03 3.93 20.34
N THR A 297 -2.95 5.24 20.53
CA THR A 297 -2.09 5.85 21.56
C THR A 297 -2.58 5.59 22.99
N GLY A 298 -3.77 5.01 23.17
CA GLY A 298 -4.29 4.55 24.46
C GLY A 298 -3.77 3.17 24.87
N ASP A 299 -3.13 2.44 23.96
CA ASP A 299 -2.51 1.14 24.25
C ASP A 299 -1.23 1.29 25.07
N ARG A 300 -0.69 0.17 25.58
CA ARG A 300 0.52 0.20 26.39
C ARG A 300 1.73 0.54 25.51
N PHE A 301 2.31 1.72 25.73
CA PHE A 301 3.54 2.13 25.07
C PHE A 301 4.73 1.22 25.43
N LEU A 302 5.46 0.77 24.40
CA LEU A 302 6.64 -0.09 24.51
C LEU A 302 7.94 0.66 24.21
N GLY A 303 7.87 1.75 23.46
CA GLY A 303 9.02 2.53 23.03
C GLY A 303 8.73 3.34 21.77
N GLU A 304 9.70 4.15 21.34
CA GLU A 304 9.61 4.91 20.10
C GLU A 304 10.87 4.76 19.24
N GLY A 305 10.74 5.10 17.97
CA GLY A 305 11.81 5.22 17.01
C GLY A 305 11.58 6.39 16.05
N THR A 306 12.44 6.50 15.05
CA THR A 306 12.33 7.52 13.99
C THR A 306 12.59 6.87 12.65
N VAL A 307 11.79 7.23 11.65
CA VAL A 307 11.97 6.82 10.26
C VAL A 307 12.09 8.06 9.38
N THR A 308 12.95 7.98 8.35
CA THR A 308 13.05 9.03 7.32
C THR A 308 12.66 8.41 5.99
N LEU A 309 11.52 8.84 5.47
CA LEU A 309 10.90 8.25 4.30
C LEU A 309 11.05 9.19 3.10
N TYR A 310 11.59 8.63 2.03
CA TYR A 310 11.67 9.28 0.72
C TYR A 310 10.57 8.75 -0.17
N ARG A 311 10.25 9.52 -1.20
CA ARG A 311 9.38 9.04 -2.26
C ARG A 311 10.04 8.03 -3.19
N GLY A 312 9.22 7.15 -3.73
CA GLY A 312 9.57 6.15 -4.75
C GLY A 312 9.66 4.71 -4.26
N PHE A 313 9.76 4.48 -2.95
CA PHE A 313 9.85 3.12 -2.40
C PHE A 313 9.26 3.02 -0.99
N PRO A 314 8.46 1.97 -0.72
CA PRO A 314 8.19 1.53 0.64
C PRO A 314 9.48 1.09 1.36
N ASP A 315 9.62 1.47 2.64
CA ASP A 315 10.73 1.07 3.49
C ASP A 315 10.32 -0.06 4.45
N THR A 316 10.69 -1.30 4.13
CA THR A 316 10.52 -2.44 5.03
C THR A 316 11.76 -2.62 5.90
N THR A 317 11.61 -2.41 7.21
CA THR A 317 12.71 -2.50 8.18
C THR A 317 12.34 -3.34 9.39
N ASN A 318 13.30 -4.10 9.92
CA ASN A 318 13.15 -4.90 11.13
C ASN A 318 14.04 -4.43 12.29
N ASN A 319 14.64 -3.23 12.20
CA ASN A 319 15.62 -2.74 13.18
C ASN A 319 15.01 -2.14 14.46
N THR A 320 13.76 -2.47 14.75
CA THR A 320 13.04 -2.01 15.96
C THR A 320 13.13 -3.05 17.05
N PHE A 321 13.84 -2.76 18.15
CA PHE A 321 13.95 -3.66 19.30
C PHE A 321 12.89 -3.31 20.35
N LEU A 322 12.08 -4.29 20.74
CA LEU A 322 11.05 -4.13 21.77
C LEU A 322 11.18 -5.21 22.83
N VAL A 323 10.89 -4.87 24.08
CA VAL A 323 10.86 -5.83 25.20
C VAL A 323 9.40 -6.20 25.46
N ILE A 324 9.09 -7.49 25.40
CA ILE A 324 7.77 -8.01 25.78
C ILE A 324 7.59 -7.81 27.28
N PRO A 325 6.53 -7.14 27.75
CA PRO A 325 6.33 -6.94 29.17
C PRO A 325 6.29 -8.25 29.98
N SER A 326 6.84 -8.22 31.19
CA SER A 326 6.96 -9.40 32.04
C SER A 326 5.68 -9.77 32.79
N ASP A 327 4.72 -8.86 32.83
CA ASP A 327 3.45 -8.94 33.53
C ASP A 327 2.29 -9.46 32.64
N LEU A 328 2.57 -9.81 31.38
CA LEU A 328 1.54 -10.35 30.49
C LEU A 328 1.04 -11.73 30.94
N VAL A 329 -0.22 -12.03 30.63
CA VAL A 329 -0.84 -13.32 30.94
C VAL A 329 -0.37 -14.39 29.95
N SER A 330 0.16 -15.50 30.47
CA SER A 330 0.56 -16.65 29.65
C SER A 330 -0.66 -17.29 28.99
N GLY A 331 -0.51 -17.74 27.76
CA GLY A 331 -1.58 -18.30 26.96
C GLY A 331 -2.60 -17.27 26.46
N GLN A 332 -2.32 -15.96 26.50
CA GLN A 332 -3.19 -14.93 25.93
C GLN A 332 -2.60 -14.37 24.63
N ASN A 333 -3.50 -13.96 23.72
CA ASN A 333 -3.15 -13.20 22.53
C ASN A 333 -3.09 -11.70 22.85
N TYR A 334 -2.06 -11.04 22.33
CA TYR A 334 -1.94 -9.59 22.31
C TYR A 334 -1.52 -9.15 20.91
N TRP A 335 -1.51 -7.85 20.66
CA TRP A 335 -1.11 -7.27 19.39
C TRP A 335 -0.02 -6.24 19.63
N ILE A 336 1.10 -6.39 18.92
CA ILE A 336 2.16 -5.39 18.91
C ILE A 336 2.02 -4.58 17.63
N GLY A 337 1.96 -3.27 17.78
CA GLY A 337 1.73 -2.36 16.68
C GLY A 337 2.69 -1.18 16.65
N ALA A 338 2.66 -0.50 15.52
CA ALA A 338 3.36 0.76 15.29
C ALA A 338 2.33 1.83 14.92
N ILE A 339 2.56 3.06 15.38
CA ILE A 339 1.88 4.26 14.92
C ILE A 339 2.95 5.21 14.37
N ILE A 340 3.00 5.43 13.06
CA ILE A 340 3.85 6.46 12.46
C ILE A 340 3.21 7.83 12.69
N ASP A 341 4.06 8.85 12.90
CA ASP A 341 3.65 10.19 13.32
C ASP A 341 2.71 10.20 14.54
N TYR A 342 2.99 9.33 15.53
CA TYR A 342 2.12 9.16 16.69
C TYR A 342 1.90 10.44 17.52
N ASN A 343 2.75 11.45 17.35
CA ASN A 343 2.69 12.74 18.01
C ASN A 343 2.05 13.85 17.15
N GLY A 344 1.55 13.53 15.94
CA GLY A 344 0.86 14.45 15.04
C GLY A 344 1.74 15.64 14.61
N ALA A 345 2.99 15.38 14.25
CA ALA A 345 3.91 16.42 13.83
C ALA A 345 3.59 16.96 12.43
N PHE A 346 2.93 16.16 11.59
CA PHE A 346 2.54 16.53 10.24
C PHE A 346 1.02 16.58 10.12
N ALA A 347 0.53 17.57 9.37
CA ALA A 347 -0.87 17.58 8.95
C ALA A 347 -1.01 16.63 7.76
N GLU A 348 -1.71 15.52 7.97
CA GLU A 348 -1.82 14.44 7.00
C GLU A 348 -3.21 14.40 6.36
N ARG A 349 -3.30 13.76 5.19
CA ARG A 349 -4.58 13.48 4.55
C ARG A 349 -5.43 12.54 5.41
N SER A 350 -4.79 11.53 5.96
CA SER A 350 -5.41 10.45 6.66
C SER A 350 -4.54 10.07 7.85
N GLU A 351 -5.15 10.04 9.03
CA GLU A 351 -4.53 9.48 10.23
C GLU A 351 -4.85 7.98 10.38
N THR A 352 -5.70 7.44 9.50
CA THR A 352 -6.26 6.08 9.65
C THR A 352 -5.33 4.97 9.15
N ASN A 353 -4.36 5.33 8.31
CA ASN A 353 -3.29 4.51 7.74
C ASN A 353 -1.97 4.60 8.53
N ASN A 354 -1.96 5.38 9.62
CA ASN A 354 -0.78 5.58 10.45
C ASN A 354 -0.53 4.44 11.43
N ALA A 355 -1.44 3.46 11.57
CA ALA A 355 -1.32 2.41 12.58
C ALA A 355 -1.57 1.01 12.02
N THR A 356 -0.73 0.05 12.38
CA THR A 356 -0.94 -1.37 12.06
C THR A 356 -0.35 -2.28 13.14
N TYR A 357 -0.57 -3.60 13.02
CA TYR A 357 -0.27 -4.57 14.07
C TYR A 357 0.26 -5.91 13.55
N ILE A 358 0.86 -6.68 14.46
CA ILE A 358 1.13 -8.12 14.34
C ILE A 358 0.66 -8.80 15.63
N GLY A 359 0.00 -9.96 15.51
CA GLY A 359 -0.43 -10.74 16.67
C GLY A 359 0.73 -11.45 17.36
N ILE A 360 0.65 -11.57 18.69
CA ILE A 360 1.55 -12.37 19.52
C ILE A 360 0.77 -13.25 20.49
N ARG A 361 1.34 -14.40 20.85
CA ARG A 361 0.87 -15.32 21.90
C ARG A 361 1.96 -15.41 22.96
N VAL A 362 1.64 -15.02 24.19
CA VAL A 362 2.57 -15.15 25.32
C VAL A 362 2.58 -16.61 25.76
N ASN A 363 3.77 -17.22 25.85
CA ASN A 363 3.93 -18.59 26.33
C ASN A 363 3.73 -18.73 27.85
#